data_AF-C1D8H0-F1
#
_entry.id   AF-C1D8H0-F1
#
_cell.length_a   1.000
_cell.length_b   1.000
_cell.length_c   1.000
_cell.angle_alpha   90.00
_cell.angle_beta   90.00
_cell.angle_gamma   90.00
#
_symmetry.space_group_name_H-M   'P 1'
#
loop_
_entity.id
_entity.type
_entity.pdbx_description
1 polymer ?
#
loop_
_entity_poly.entity_id
_entity_poly.type
_entity_poly.pdbx_seq_one_letter_code
_entity_poly.pdbx_strand_id
1 'polypeptide(L)'
;MESPMAGAKGRSGGARPGAGRPPKAPECLTVNDAHGTPESFLESVMNDKSADARIRVDAAKALLSAKLRMSESKGKKQSRLEDAEKVASKFAAGRPPLRVVGDK
;
A
#
# COMPACT_ATOMS: atom_id res chain seq x y z
N MET A 1 17.27 -43.90 33.19
CA MET A 1 18.07 -43.35 32.08
C MET A 1 17.61 -44.10 30.85
N GLU A 2 16.96 -43.54 29.83
CA GLU A 2 17.01 -42.20 29.27
C GLU A 2 15.67 -41.86 28.60
N SER A 3 15.31 -40.58 28.68
CA SER A 3 14.37 -39.96 27.75
C SER A 3 14.98 -39.96 26.34
N PRO A 4 14.27 -40.41 25.30
CA PRO A 4 14.52 -39.95 23.95
C PRO A 4 13.48 -38.87 23.64
N MET A 5 13.86 -37.61 23.88
CA MET A 5 14.21 -36.65 22.83
C MET A 5 13.00 -36.15 22.02
N ALA A 6 12.57 -34.93 22.32
CA ALA A 6 11.86 -34.09 21.36
C ALA A 6 12.74 -33.93 20.11
N GLY A 7 12.22 -34.25 18.92
CA GLY A 7 12.96 -34.13 17.65
C GLY A 7 13.24 -35.42 16.88
N ALA A 8 12.54 -36.52 17.14
CA ALA A 8 12.62 -37.72 16.29
C ALA A 8 12.24 -37.38 14.82
N LYS A 9 13.09 -37.77 13.87
CA LYS A 9 12.89 -37.60 12.42
C LYS A 9 11.59 -38.30 12.00
N GLY A 10 10.56 -37.54 11.64
CA GLY A 10 9.19 -38.02 11.36
C GLY A 10 8.13 -37.67 12.41
N ARG A 11 8.53 -37.09 13.56
CA ARG A 11 7.62 -36.50 14.57
C ARG A 11 7.66 -34.97 14.60
N SER A 12 8.48 -34.34 13.75
CA SER A 12 8.36 -32.91 13.46
C SER A 12 7.02 -32.67 12.75
N GLY A 13 6.38 -31.54 13.01
CA GLY A 13 5.01 -31.20 12.57
C GLY A 13 4.82 -31.03 11.06
N GLY A 14 5.21 -32.04 10.27
CA GLY A 14 4.82 -32.16 8.88
C GLY A 14 3.34 -32.50 8.75
N ALA A 15 2.79 -32.27 7.55
CA ALA A 15 1.40 -32.50 7.21
C ALA A 15 0.96 -33.90 7.69
N ARG A 16 0.17 -33.95 8.76
CA ARG A 16 -0.37 -35.22 9.26
C ARG A 16 -1.41 -35.74 8.26
N PRO A 17 -1.55 -37.05 8.07
CA PRO A 17 -2.70 -37.60 7.36
C PRO A 17 -4.00 -37.06 8.00
N GLY A 18 -4.80 -36.30 7.23
CA GLY A 18 -5.99 -35.61 7.73
C GLY A 18 -5.79 -34.23 8.37
N ALA A 19 -4.56 -33.69 8.42
CA ALA A 19 -4.32 -32.32 8.88
C ALA A 19 -4.53 -31.30 7.76
N GLY A 20 -5.66 -30.59 7.86
CA GLY A 20 -5.90 -29.32 7.18
C GLY A 20 -6.27 -29.45 5.71
N ARG A 21 -7.06 -28.48 5.24
CA ARG A 21 -7.37 -28.32 3.82
C ARG A 21 -6.04 -28.08 3.07
N PRO A 22 -5.78 -28.75 1.94
CA PRO A 22 -4.60 -28.47 1.13
C PRO A 22 -4.52 -26.97 0.81
N PRO A 23 -3.31 -26.38 0.75
CA PRO A 23 -3.15 -24.96 0.50
C PRO A 23 -3.85 -24.60 -0.81
N LYS A 24 -4.61 -23.50 -0.80
CA LYS A 24 -5.28 -23.00 -2.00
C LYS A 24 -4.21 -22.66 -3.03
N ALA A 25 -4.40 -23.12 -4.27
CA ALA A 25 -3.49 -22.81 -5.36
C ALA A 25 -3.29 -21.29 -5.47
N PRO A 26 -2.06 -20.82 -5.79
CA PRO A 26 -1.79 -19.40 -5.94
C PRO A 26 -2.67 -18.83 -7.05
N GLU A 27 -3.41 -17.78 -6.73
CA GLU A 27 -4.24 -17.08 -7.69
C GLU A 27 -3.35 -16.18 -8.55
N CYS A 28 -3.32 -16.45 -9.85
CA CYS A 28 -2.54 -15.67 -10.81
C CYS A 28 -3.35 -14.45 -11.24
N LEU A 29 -2.84 -13.26 -10.96
CA LEU A 29 -3.40 -12.03 -11.52
C LEU A 29 -3.00 -11.90 -12.98
N THR A 30 -3.97 -11.72 -13.86
CA THR A 30 -3.74 -11.32 -15.26
C THR A 30 -3.64 -9.81 -15.31
N VAL A 31 -2.42 -9.30 -15.11
CA VAL A 31 -2.16 -7.85 -15.22
C VAL A 31 -1.80 -7.56 -16.67
N ASN A 32 -2.73 -6.91 -17.38
CA ASN A 32 -2.57 -6.59 -18.80
C ASN A 32 -1.87 -5.25 -19.05
N ASP A 33 -1.71 -4.42 -18.01
CA ASP A 33 -1.23 -3.06 -18.16
C ASP A 33 0.21 -2.87 -17.69
N ALA A 34 1.03 -2.25 -18.54
CA ALA A 34 2.36 -1.80 -18.20
C ALA A 34 2.26 -0.57 -17.30
N HIS A 35 2.37 -0.77 -15.99
CA HIS A 35 2.37 0.31 -15.01
C HIS A 35 3.77 0.93 -14.90
N GLY A 36 3.87 2.24 -15.15
CA GLY A 36 5.15 2.95 -15.12
C GLY A 36 5.73 3.12 -13.70
N THR A 37 4.89 3.14 -12.67
CA THR A 37 5.31 3.25 -11.27
C THR A 37 4.65 2.19 -10.38
N PRO A 38 5.32 1.73 -9.31
CA PRO A 38 4.74 0.76 -8.39
C PRO A 38 3.44 1.23 -7.72
N GLU A 39 3.28 2.53 -7.49
CA GLU A 39 2.06 3.11 -6.94
C GLU A 39 0.88 2.94 -7.90
N SER A 40 1.07 3.26 -9.18
CA SER A 40 0.03 3.12 -10.21
C SER A 40 -0.42 1.67 -10.40
N PHE A 41 0.49 0.71 -10.21
CA PHE A 41 0.17 -0.71 -10.20
C PHE A 41 -0.72 -1.08 -9.02
N LEU A 42 -0.35 -0.67 -7.81
CA LEU A 42 -1.12 -0.99 -6.60
C LEU A 42 -2.51 -0.37 -6.63
N GLU A 43 -2.63 0.86 -7.14
CA GLU A 43 -3.92 1.52 -7.32
C GLU A 43 -4.81 0.80 -8.35
N SER A 44 -4.22 0.32 -9.45
CA SER A 44 -4.92 -0.50 -10.44
C SER A 44 -5.46 -1.81 -9.82
N VAL A 45 -4.59 -2.54 -9.11
CA VAL A 45 -4.96 -3.80 -8.44
C VAL A 45 -6.06 -3.56 -7.40
N MET A 46 -6.01 -2.47 -6.64
CA MET A 46 -7.06 -2.13 -5.68
C MET A 46 -8.42 -1.85 -6.33
N ASN A 47 -8.41 -1.22 -7.51
CA ASN A 47 -9.62 -0.81 -8.24
C ASN A 47 -10.21 -1.93 -9.11
N ASP A 48 -9.46 -2.99 -9.37
CA ASP A 48 -9.93 -4.11 -10.16
C ASP A 48 -10.98 -4.94 -9.39
N LYS A 49 -12.22 -4.92 -9.89
CA LYS A 49 -13.36 -5.64 -9.30
C LYS A 49 -13.27 -7.15 -9.53
N SER A 50 -12.51 -7.59 -10.52
CA SER A 50 -12.33 -9.00 -10.86
C SER A 50 -11.28 -9.69 -9.98
N ALA A 51 -10.40 -8.90 -9.34
CA ALA A 51 -9.40 -9.40 -8.41
C ALA A 51 -10.01 -9.82 -7.06
N ASP A 52 -9.42 -10.86 -6.46
CA ASP A 52 -9.84 -11.32 -5.13
C ASP A 52 -9.72 -10.20 -4.10
N ALA A 53 -10.69 -10.13 -3.18
CA ALA A 53 -10.74 -9.12 -2.15
C ALA A 53 -9.48 -9.14 -1.26
N ARG A 54 -8.87 -10.31 -1.06
CA ARG A 54 -7.64 -10.45 -0.29
C ARG A 54 -6.46 -9.74 -0.94
N ILE A 55 -6.29 -9.94 -2.25
CA ILE A 55 -5.22 -9.32 -3.03
C ILE A 55 -5.40 -7.80 -3.02
N ARG A 56 -6.64 -7.32 -3.17
CA ARG A 56 -6.95 -5.88 -3.08
C ARG A 56 -6.58 -5.29 -1.73
N VAL A 57 -6.91 -5.98 -0.64
CA VAL A 57 -6.58 -5.56 0.72
C VAL A 57 -5.07 -5.55 0.94
N ASP A 58 -4.35 -6.53 0.42
CA ASP A 58 -2.89 -6.60 0.56
C ASP A 58 -2.17 -5.52 -0.27
N ALA A 59 -2.68 -5.21 -1.48
CA ALA A 59 -2.22 -4.06 -2.24
C ALA A 59 -2.42 -2.73 -1.49
N ALA A 60 -3.59 -2.56 -0.87
CA ALA A 60 -3.89 -1.39 -0.05
C ALA A 60 -2.95 -1.26 1.16
N LYS A 61 -2.68 -2.36 1.87
CA LYS A 61 -1.73 -2.39 2.99
C LYS A 61 -0.32 -2.02 2.53
N ALA A 62 0.14 -2.55 1.40
CA ALA A 62 1.46 -2.24 0.86
C ALA A 62 1.60 -0.74 0.58
N LEU A 63 0.60 -0.14 -0.08
CA LEU A 63 0.56 1.30 -0.38
C LEU A 63 0.57 2.15 0.90
N LEU A 64 -0.26 1.81 1.89
CA LEU A 64 -0.29 2.51 3.18
C LEU A 64 1.04 2.41 3.93
N SER A 65 1.65 1.22 3.96
CA SER A 65 2.94 1.02 4.62
C SER A 65 4.06 1.82 3.97
N ALA A 66 4.05 1.92 2.63
CA ALA A 66 5.01 2.73 1.88
C ALA A 66 4.83 4.22 2.20
N LYS A 67 3.58 4.72 2.21
CA LYS A 67 3.27 6.10 2.59
C LYS A 67 3.70 6.42 4.02
N LEU A 68 3.45 5.52 4.97
CA LEU A 68 3.87 5.69 6.36
C LEU A 68 5.41 5.74 6.47
N ARG A 69 6.13 4.79 5.86
CA ARG A 69 7.60 4.81 5.84
C ARG A 69 8.17 6.07 5.19
N MET A 70 7.55 6.55 4.12
CA MET A 70 7.91 7.80 3.46
C MET A 70 7.64 9.01 4.34
N SER A 71 6.56 8.99 5.13
CA SER A 71 6.25 10.05 6.10
C SER A 71 7.19 10.05 7.30
N GLU A 72 7.62 8.88 7.76
CA GLU A 72 8.60 8.72 8.84
C GLU A 72 10.02 9.09 8.38
N SER A 73 10.33 8.83 7.11
CA SER A 73 11.62 9.20 6.48
C SER A 73 11.68 10.64 6.00
N LYS A 74 10.54 11.33 5.84
CA LYS A 74 10.47 12.79 5.67
C LYS A 74 10.93 13.45 6.96
N GLY A 75 12.25 13.63 7.06
CA GLY A 75 12.88 14.28 8.21
C GLY A 75 12.35 15.69 8.45
N LYS A 76 12.63 16.23 9.64
CA LYS A 76 12.18 17.55 10.13
C LYS A 76 12.42 18.73 9.16
N LYS A 77 13.29 18.58 8.16
CA LYS A 77 13.55 19.59 7.13
C LYS A 77 12.46 19.61 6.06
N GLN A 78 12.07 18.46 5.51
CA GLN A 78 10.96 18.38 4.55
C GLN A 78 9.64 18.82 5.17
N SER A 79 9.36 18.43 6.42
CA SER A 79 8.12 18.87 7.09
C SER A 79 8.08 20.40 7.28
N ARG A 80 9.19 21.02 7.67
CA ARG A 80 9.30 22.49 7.77
C ARG A 80 9.08 23.19 6.43
N LEU A 81 9.59 22.63 5.33
CA LEU A 81 9.39 23.20 3.99
C LEU A 81 7.92 23.09 3.57
N GLU A 82 7.28 21.94 3.75
CA GLU A 82 5.86 21.76 3.43
C GLU A 82 4.96 22.66 4.29
N ASP A 83 5.28 22.82 5.58
CA ASP A 83 4.55 23.73 6.46
C ASP A 83 4.77 25.20 6.05
N ALA A 84 5.99 25.57 5.64
CA ALA A 84 6.28 26.90 5.12
C ALA A 84 5.54 27.18 3.81
N GLU A 85 5.46 26.22 2.88
CA GLU A 85 4.71 26.35 1.62
C GLU A 85 3.20 26.46 1.85
N LYS A 86 2.65 25.69 2.80
CA LYS A 86 1.23 25.82 3.21
C LYS A 86 0.92 27.18 3.83
N VAL A 87 1.86 27.76 4.57
CA VAL A 87 1.69 29.12 5.10
C VAL A 87 1.86 30.16 3.99
N ALA A 88 2.87 30.02 3.15
CA ALA A 88 3.14 30.95 2.05
C ALA A 88 1.96 31.05 1.08
N SER A 89 1.31 29.92 0.74
CA SER A 89 0.13 29.91 -0.13
C SER A 89 -1.08 30.67 0.44
N LYS A 90 -1.23 30.76 1.76
CA LYS A 90 -2.30 31.56 2.40
C LYS A 90 -2.06 33.07 2.27
N PHE A 91 -0.81 33.48 2.16
CA PHE A 91 -0.40 34.88 2.01
C PHE A 91 0.02 35.25 0.58
N ALA A 92 -0.10 34.30 -0.36
CA ALA A 92 0.16 34.56 -1.76
C ALA A 92 -0.84 35.60 -2.28
N ALA A 93 -0.36 36.49 -3.16
CA ALA A 93 -1.20 37.52 -3.77
C ALA A 93 -2.42 36.87 -4.43
N GLY A 94 -3.60 37.13 -3.86
CA GLY A 94 -4.86 36.61 -4.38
C GLY A 94 -5.09 37.06 -5.82
N ARG A 95 -5.77 36.22 -6.61
CA ARG A 95 -6.11 36.55 -8.00
C ARG A 95 -6.88 37.88 -7.99
N PRO A 96 -6.47 38.88 -8.80
CA PRO A 96 -7.12 40.18 -8.79
C PRO A 96 -8.62 40.01 -9.09
N PRO A 97 -9.50 40.80 -8.43
CA PRO A 97 -10.93 40.69 -8.66
C PRO A 97 -11.23 40.93 -10.15
N LEU A 98 -12.08 40.07 -10.72
CA LEU A 98 -12.51 40.20 -12.10
C LEU A 98 -13.26 41.52 -12.26
N ARG A 99 -12.84 42.34 -13.22
CA ARG A 99 -13.59 43.55 -13.58
C ARG A 99 -14.88 43.13 -14.28
N VAL A 100 -16.02 43.54 -13.74
CA VAL A 100 -17.29 43.47 -14.45
C VAL A 100 -17.21 44.49 -15.59
N VAL A 101 -17.17 44.01 -16.83
CA VAL A 101 -17.29 44.87 -18.02
C VAL A 101 -18.76 44.80 -18.43
N GLY A 102 -19.55 45.81 -18.06
CA GLY A 102 -20.94 45.92 -18.50
C GLY A 102 -21.83 46.78 -17.63
N ASP A 103 -21.65 48.10 -17.70
CA ASP A 103 -22.69 49.07 -17.35
C ASP A 103 -22.81 50.06 -18.53
N LYS A 104 -23.55 49.66 -19.55
CA LYS A 104 -24.17 50.55 -20.55
C LYS A 104 -25.38 49.88 -21.16
#